data_AF-A0AAV2AVD6-F1
#
_entry.id   AF-A0AAV2AVD6-F1
#
_cell.length_a   1.000
_cell.length_b   1.000
_cell.length_c   1.000
_cell.angle_alpha   90.00
_cell.angle_beta   90.00
_cell.angle_gamma   90.00
#
_symmetry.space_group_name_H-M   'P 1'
#
loop_
_entity.id
_entity.type
_entity.pdbx_description
1 polymer ?
#
loop_
_entity_poly.entity_id
_entity_poly.type
_entity_poly.pdbx_seq_one_letter_code
_entity_poly.pdbx_strand_id
1 'polypeptide(L)'
;MIDKGLSAASDIIVIEELLNGEGVSVLCFSDGTNIAVMPSAQDHKRLLDGDEGPNTGGMGAYCRCPLVSYADLKFIQEKILQRAIDGMKKENFPYVGVLYAGLMLSKDGPKVLEFNCRFGDPETQVISFLCYYAVV
;
A
#
# COMPACT_ATOMS: atom_id res chain seq x y z
N MET A 1 2.21 23.31 -17.97
CA MET A 1 0.85 23.48 -18.50
C MET A 1 0.01 22.35 -17.95
N ILE A 2 -1.08 22.62 -17.24
CA ILE A 2 -2.05 21.58 -16.87
C ILE A 2 -2.72 21.16 -18.18
N ASP A 3 -2.53 19.90 -18.57
CA ASP A 3 -3.20 19.32 -19.71
C ASP A 3 -4.71 19.26 -19.42
N LYS A 4 -5.52 19.83 -20.32
CA LYS A 4 -6.99 19.86 -20.18
C LYS A 4 -7.63 18.47 -20.33
N GLY A 5 -6.83 17.43 -20.62
CA GLY A 5 -7.28 16.03 -20.65
C GLY A 5 -7.53 15.41 -19.27
N LEU A 6 -7.03 16.02 -18.20
CA LEU A 6 -7.29 15.59 -16.83
C LEU A 6 -8.57 16.26 -16.32
N SER A 7 -9.55 15.46 -15.89
CA SER A 7 -10.86 15.93 -15.41
C SER A 7 -10.76 16.84 -14.18
N ALA A 8 -11.90 17.29 -13.63
CA ALA A 8 -11.98 18.07 -12.38
C ALA A 8 -11.21 17.43 -11.19
N ALA A 9 -10.88 16.13 -11.26
CA ALA A 9 -10.00 15.46 -10.30
C ALA A 9 -8.56 16.03 -10.23
N SER A 10 -8.12 16.84 -11.20
CA SER A 10 -6.80 17.48 -11.23
C SER A 10 -6.81 18.98 -10.95
N ASP A 11 -7.93 19.52 -10.48
CA ASP A 11 -8.04 20.93 -10.08
C ASP A 11 -7.22 21.25 -8.80
N ILE A 12 -6.92 20.21 -8.01
CA ILE A 12 -6.08 20.30 -6.82
C ILE A 12 -4.84 19.44 -7.03
N ILE A 13 -3.67 20.00 -6.75
CA ILE A 13 -2.38 19.32 -6.83
C ILE A 13 -1.81 19.22 -5.41
N VAL A 14 -1.36 18.02 -5.05
CA VAL A 14 -0.62 17.77 -3.81
C VAL A 14 0.88 17.78 -4.16
N ILE A 15 1.66 18.58 -3.42
CA ILE A 15 3.12 18.64 -3.56
C ILE A 15 3.71 18.06 -2.27
N GLU A 16 4.51 17.00 -2.41
CA GLU A 16 5.03 16.22 -1.29
C GLU A 16 6.57 16.12 -1.34
N GLU A 17 7.17 15.64 -0.24
CA GLU A 17 8.60 15.33 -0.22
C GLU A 17 8.93 14.16 -1.16
N LEU A 18 10.10 14.21 -1.80
CA LEU A 18 10.61 13.09 -2.58
C LEU A 18 11.21 12.04 -1.64
N LEU A 19 10.52 10.91 -1.49
CA LEU A 19 11.02 9.78 -0.73
C LEU A 19 11.92 8.89 -1.59
N ASN A 20 13.02 8.43 -1.00
CA ASN A 20 13.96 7.50 -1.63
C ASN A 20 13.98 6.19 -0.85
N GLY A 21 13.95 5.07 -1.56
CA GLY A 21 13.88 3.75 -0.96
C GLY A 21 13.23 2.72 -1.88
N GLU A 22 12.87 1.59 -1.29
CA GLU A 22 12.18 0.51 -2.00
C GLU A 22 10.66 0.62 -1.81
N GLY A 23 9.91 0.57 -2.91
CA GLY A 23 8.46 0.56 -2.87
C GLY A 23 7.92 -0.81 -2.47
N VAL A 24 7.04 -0.86 -1.47
CA VAL A 24 6.37 -2.09 -1.01
C VAL A 24 4.91 -1.81 -0.67
N SER A 25 4.10 -2.86 -0.58
CA SER A 25 2.71 -2.75 -0.14
C SER A 25 2.40 -3.71 1.00
N VAL A 26 1.55 -3.25 1.92
CA VAL A 26 1.00 -4.06 3.01
C VAL A 26 -0.49 -3.77 3.12
N LEU A 27 -1.29 -4.83 3.10
CA LEU A 27 -2.74 -4.77 3.16
C LEU A 27 -3.24 -5.29 4.51
N CYS A 28 -4.43 -4.87 4.91
CA CYS A 28 -5.15 -5.50 6.02
C CYS A 28 -6.65 -5.54 5.78
N PHE A 29 -7.31 -6.57 6.32
CA PHE A 29 -8.74 -6.51 6.56
C PHE A 29 -9.02 -5.62 7.77
N SER A 30 -10.09 -4.84 7.74
CA SER A 30 -10.61 -4.14 8.91
C SER A 30 -12.11 -4.37 9.09
N ASP A 31 -12.52 -4.49 10.34
CA ASP A 31 -13.92 -4.55 10.79
C ASP A 31 -14.46 -3.19 11.28
N GLY A 32 -13.70 -2.10 11.04
CA GLY A 32 -14.01 -0.76 11.53
C GLY A 32 -13.39 -0.43 12.91
N THR A 33 -12.74 -1.39 13.58
CA THR A 33 -12.02 -1.18 14.85
C THR A 33 -10.68 -1.90 14.88
N ASN A 34 -10.66 -3.17 14.50
CA ASN A 34 -9.49 -4.04 14.49
C ASN A 34 -8.97 -4.21 13.07
N ILE A 35 -7.75 -4.73 12.96
CA ILE A 35 -7.15 -5.13 11.69
C ILE A 35 -6.60 -6.56 11.73
N ALA A 36 -6.66 -7.22 10.58
CA ALA A 36 -5.92 -8.46 10.31
C ALA A 36 -4.98 -8.20 9.13
N VAL A 37 -3.68 -8.15 9.40
CA VAL A 37 -2.64 -7.78 8.43
C VAL A 37 -2.30 -8.96 7.52
N MET A 38 -2.14 -8.69 6.23
CA MET A 38 -1.73 -9.65 5.21
C MET A 38 -0.20 -9.63 5.03
N PRO A 39 0.40 -10.69 4.44
CA PRO A 39 1.81 -10.66 4.10
C PRO A 39 2.17 -9.51 3.16
N SER A 40 3.38 -8.96 3.30
CA SER A 40 3.88 -7.90 2.43
C SER A 40 4.03 -8.36 0.98
N ALA A 41 3.81 -7.43 0.06
CA ALA A 41 4.07 -7.61 -1.37
C ALA A 41 4.93 -6.47 -1.91
N GLN A 42 5.54 -6.70 -3.06
CA GLN A 42 6.15 -5.64 -3.87
C GLN A 42 5.61 -5.79 -5.29
N ASP A 43 5.13 -4.67 -5.84
CA ASP A 43 4.68 -4.53 -7.22
C ASP A 43 5.73 -3.76 -8.03
N HIS A 44 5.94 -4.19 -9.26
CA HIS A 44 6.80 -3.54 -10.23
C HIS A 44 5.96 -2.69 -11.16
N LYS A 45 5.89 -1.39 -10.90
CA LYS A 45 5.04 -0.45 -11.65
C LYS A 45 5.62 0.00 -13.00
N ARG A 46 6.89 -0.28 -13.29
CA ARG A 46 7.58 0.25 -14.47
C ARG A 46 7.41 -0.67 -15.67
N LEU A 47 7.13 -0.10 -16.83
CA LEU A 47 6.79 -0.85 -18.04
C LEU A 47 7.95 -1.72 -18.56
N LEU A 48 9.19 -1.28 -18.34
CA LEU A 48 10.39 -1.90 -18.91
C LEU A 48 11.31 -2.46 -17.82
N ASP A 49 12.17 -3.39 -18.21
CA ASP A 49 13.19 -3.99 -17.33
C ASP A 49 14.10 -2.91 -16.73
N GLY A 50 14.56 -3.14 -15.50
CA GLY A 50 15.40 -2.18 -14.77
C GLY A 50 14.66 -0.96 -14.22
N ASP A 51 13.34 -1.09 -14.04
CA ASP A 51 12.45 -0.02 -13.57
C ASP A 51 12.44 1.22 -14.49
N GLU A 52 12.55 0.98 -15.80
CA GLU A 52 12.52 2.02 -16.83
C GLU A 52 11.13 2.21 -17.46
N GLY A 53 10.95 3.33 -18.17
CA GLY A 53 9.70 3.65 -18.87
C GLY A 53 8.61 4.25 -17.99
N PRO A 54 7.39 4.45 -18.52
CA PRO A 54 6.28 5.06 -17.78
C PRO A 54 5.78 4.16 -16.65
N ASN A 55 5.15 4.77 -15.65
CA ASN A 55 4.42 4.04 -14.62
C ASN A 55 3.17 3.39 -15.23
N THR A 56 2.89 2.15 -14.83
CA THR A 56 1.71 1.37 -15.15
C THR A 56 0.90 1.12 -13.87
N GLY A 57 -0.20 0.35 -13.98
CA GLY A 57 -0.92 -0.14 -12.81
C GLY A 57 -0.19 -1.23 -12.02
N GLY A 58 0.87 -1.83 -12.61
CA GLY A 58 1.61 -2.97 -12.08
C GLY A 58 1.90 -3.99 -13.18
N MET A 59 3.18 -4.33 -13.40
CA MET A 59 3.63 -5.33 -14.37
C MET A 59 3.75 -6.73 -13.77
N GLY A 60 3.78 -6.82 -12.44
CA GLY A 60 3.88 -8.05 -11.70
C GLY A 60 4.23 -7.80 -10.25
N ALA A 61 3.81 -8.70 -9.37
CA ALA A 61 4.08 -8.63 -7.94
C ALA A 61 4.59 -9.96 -7.40
N TYR A 62 5.18 -9.92 -6.21
CA TYR A 62 5.53 -11.10 -5.44
C TYR A 62 5.26 -10.86 -3.95
N CYS A 63 5.08 -11.95 -3.19
CA CYS A 63 4.58 -11.90 -1.81
C CYS A 63 5.55 -12.59 -0.83
N ARG A 64 5.50 -12.15 0.44
CA ARG A 64 6.61 -12.20 1.42
C ARG A 64 7.84 -11.47 0.91
N CYS A 65 7.66 -10.17 0.66
CA CYS A 65 8.74 -9.31 0.22
C CYS A 65 9.88 -9.33 1.26
N PRO A 66 11.10 -9.82 0.91
CA PRO A 66 12.20 -9.99 1.85
C PRO A 66 12.79 -8.64 2.30
N LEU A 67 12.43 -7.55 1.63
CA LEU A 67 12.78 -6.19 2.01
C LEU A 67 12.06 -5.74 3.28
N VAL A 68 10.90 -6.34 3.60
CA VAL A 68 10.13 -6.00 4.79
C VAL A 68 10.56 -6.92 5.94
N SER A 69 11.30 -6.39 6.91
CA SER A 69 11.65 -7.15 8.10
C SER A 69 10.43 -7.36 9.00
N TYR A 70 10.54 -8.30 9.96
CA TYR A 70 9.49 -8.49 10.96
C TYR A 70 9.25 -7.22 11.81
N ALA A 71 10.32 -6.48 12.10
CA ALA A 71 10.23 -5.22 12.83
C ALA A 71 9.48 -4.16 12.01
N ASP A 72 9.75 -4.08 10.70
CA ASP A 72 9.04 -3.18 9.79
C ASP A 72 7.57 -3.55 9.69
N LEU A 73 7.25 -4.83 9.53
CA LEU A 73 5.85 -5.29 9.43
C LEU A 73 5.06 -4.95 10.70
N LYS A 74 5.67 -5.15 11.88
CA LYS A 74 5.07 -4.77 13.16
C LYS A 74 4.87 -3.25 13.27
N PHE A 75 5.85 -2.47 12.84
CA PHE A 75 5.74 -1.02 12.79
C PHE A 75 4.60 -0.57 11.87
N ILE A 76 4.52 -1.14 10.66
CA ILE A 76 3.47 -0.84 9.68
C ILE A 76 2.10 -1.19 10.26
N GLN A 77 1.95 -2.35 10.89
CA GLN A 77 0.72 -2.76 11.54
C GLN A 77 0.28 -1.75 12.62
N GLU A 78 1.16 -1.43 13.57
CA GLU A 78 0.79 -0.65 14.77
C GLU A 78 0.76 0.87 14.53
N LYS A 79 1.66 1.38 13.68
CA LYS A 79 1.90 2.83 13.53
C LYS A 79 1.34 3.40 12.24
N ILE A 80 0.99 2.57 11.27
CA ILE A 80 0.40 3.01 10.00
C ILE A 80 -1.04 2.50 9.91
N LEU A 81 -1.24 1.18 9.79
CA LEU A 81 -2.54 0.59 9.51
C LEU A 81 -3.53 0.79 10.66
N GLN A 82 -3.18 0.37 11.89
CA GLN A 82 -4.08 0.51 13.04
C GLN A 82 -4.37 1.98 13.33
N ARG A 83 -3.37 2.87 13.20
CA ARG A 83 -3.56 4.31 13.40
C ARG A 83 -4.51 4.93 12.36
N ALA A 84 -4.45 4.48 11.11
CA ALA A 84 -5.38 4.94 10.08
C ALA A 84 -6.81 4.52 10.41
N ILE A 85 -7.03 3.26 10.80
CA ILE A 85 -8.35 2.75 11.23
C ILE A 85 -8.87 3.52 12.46
N ASP A 86 -8.03 3.70 13.48
CA ASP A 86 -8.39 4.44 14.70
C ASP A 86 -8.75 5.89 14.39
N GLY A 87 -8.00 6.54 13.49
CA GLY A 87 -8.27 7.89 13.00
C GLY A 87 -9.63 8.01 12.32
N MET A 88 -9.89 7.13 11.34
CA MET A 88 -11.17 7.07 10.63
C MET A 88 -12.35 6.82 11.59
N LYS A 89 -12.19 5.90 12.55
CA LYS A 89 -13.19 5.65 13.60
C LYS A 89 -13.42 6.89 14.47
N LYS A 90 -12.37 7.60 14.87
CA LYS A 90 -12.45 8.84 15.67
C LYS A 90 -13.18 9.95 14.92
N GLU A 91 -13.05 10.00 13.60
CA GLU A 91 -13.79 10.93 12.73
C GLU A 91 -15.22 10.47 12.43
N ASN A 92 -15.69 9.39 13.07
CA ASN A 92 -17.02 8.80 12.88
C ASN A 92 -17.25 8.21 11.47
N PHE A 93 -16.17 7.77 10.82
CA PHE A 93 -16.16 7.06 9.54
C PHE A 93 -15.48 5.69 9.69
N PRO A 94 -16.02 4.74 10.48
CA PRO A 94 -15.38 3.43 10.65
C PRO A 94 -15.23 2.71 9.31
N TYR A 95 -14.01 2.24 9.02
CA TYR A 95 -13.68 1.62 7.74
C TYR A 95 -13.77 0.10 7.81
N VAL A 96 -14.69 -0.49 7.04
CA VAL A 96 -14.87 -1.95 6.91
C VAL A 96 -14.46 -2.37 5.50
N GLY A 97 -13.49 -3.27 5.39
CA GLY A 97 -13.00 -3.73 4.08
C GLY A 97 -11.50 -3.98 4.06
N VAL A 98 -10.87 -3.73 2.91
CA VAL A 98 -9.43 -3.93 2.71
C VAL A 98 -8.74 -2.58 2.59
N LEU A 99 -7.93 -2.25 3.59
CA LEU A 99 -7.06 -1.09 3.52
C LEU A 99 -5.70 -1.53 2.96
N TYR A 100 -5.34 -0.95 1.83
CA TYR A 100 -4.04 -1.11 1.20
C TYR A 100 -3.18 0.10 1.52
N ALA A 101 -1.98 -0.13 2.05
CA ALA A 101 -0.96 0.90 2.21
C ALA A 101 0.15 0.70 1.17
N GLY A 102 0.31 1.68 0.27
CA GLY A 102 1.49 1.82 -0.58
C GLY A 102 2.57 2.53 0.20
N LEU A 103 3.74 1.91 0.34
CA LEU A 103 4.79 2.34 1.24
C LEU A 103 6.11 2.53 0.51
N MET A 104 6.93 3.43 1.03
CA MET A 104 8.34 3.57 0.71
C MET A 104 9.17 3.14 1.92
N LEU A 105 10.00 2.11 1.76
CA LEU A 105 11.01 1.72 2.74
C LEU A 105 12.22 2.64 2.61
N SER A 106 12.20 3.72 3.38
CA SER A 106 13.29 4.71 3.41
C SER A 106 14.35 4.35 4.45
N LYS A 107 15.46 5.10 4.46
CA LYS A 107 16.52 4.97 5.48
C LYS A 107 16.01 5.23 6.91
N ASP A 108 14.95 6.03 7.05
CA ASP A 108 14.33 6.37 8.34
C ASP A 108 13.18 5.42 8.72
N GLY A 109 12.93 4.39 7.89
CA GLY A 109 11.87 3.41 8.06
C GLY A 109 10.71 3.56 7.06
N PRO A 110 9.63 2.78 7.24
CA PRO A 110 8.48 2.77 6.35
C PRO A 110 7.69 4.08 6.39
N LYS A 111 7.46 4.69 5.22
CA LYS A 111 6.63 5.88 5.04
C LYS A 111 5.47 5.59 4.07
N VAL A 112 4.30 6.20 4.32
CA VAL A 112 3.13 6.06 3.45
C VAL A 112 3.27 6.95 2.23
N LEU A 113 3.05 6.37 1.05
CA LEU A 113 2.86 7.09 -0.20
C LEU A 113 1.38 7.35 -0.46
N GLU A 114 0.57 6.30 -0.32
CA GLU A 114 -0.86 6.36 -0.62
C GLU A 114 -1.63 5.27 0.13
N PHE A 115 -2.92 5.51 0.33
CA PHE A 115 -3.87 4.47 0.74
C PHE A 115 -4.81 4.15 -0.42
N ASN A 116 -5.07 2.86 -0.63
CA ASN A 116 -6.14 2.39 -1.50
C ASN A 116 -7.21 1.71 -0.65
N CYS A 117 -8.48 1.98 -0.95
CA CYS A 117 -9.64 1.46 -0.20
C CYS A 117 -10.16 0.11 -0.75
N ARG A 118 -9.27 -0.71 -1.30
CA ARG A 118 -9.57 -1.97 -1.99
C ARG A 118 -8.32 -2.85 -2.06
N PHE A 119 -8.50 -4.05 -2.57
CA PHE A 119 -7.43 -4.97 -2.94
C PHE A 119 -6.50 -4.41 -4.03
N GLY A 120 -5.18 -4.60 -3.87
CA GLY A 120 -4.18 -4.28 -4.90
C GLY A 120 -4.31 -5.19 -6.13
N ASP A 121 -3.88 -4.71 -7.29
CA ASP A 121 -3.77 -5.50 -8.52
C ASP A 121 -2.44 -5.09 -9.16
N PRO A 122 -1.43 -5.98 -9.25
CA PRO A 122 -1.51 -7.45 -9.16
C PRO A 122 -1.20 -8.08 -7.78
N GLU A 123 -1.16 -7.32 -6.68
CA GLU A 123 -0.73 -7.86 -5.39
C GLU A 123 -1.68 -8.90 -4.80
N THR A 124 -2.98 -8.77 -5.05
CA THR A 124 -3.97 -9.72 -4.52
C THR A 124 -3.72 -11.13 -5.04
N GLN A 125 -3.35 -11.25 -6.31
CA GLN A 125 -3.09 -12.52 -6.97
C GLN A 125 -1.99 -13.30 -6.25
N VAL A 126 -0.95 -12.62 -5.75
CA VAL A 126 0.16 -13.27 -5.03
C VAL A 126 -0.10 -13.42 -3.53
N ILE A 127 -0.88 -12.53 -2.93
CA ILE A 127 -1.26 -12.60 -1.51
C ILE A 127 -2.26 -13.73 -1.26
N SER A 128 -3.26 -13.91 -2.14
CA SER A 128 -4.34 -14.88 -1.94
C SER A 128 -3.83 -16.32 -1.78
N PHE A 129 -2.78 -16.72 -2.51
CA PHE A 129 -2.17 -18.04 -2.35
C PHE A 129 -1.59 -18.27 -0.95
N LEU A 130 -1.07 -17.23 -0.31
CA LEU A 130 -0.45 -17.30 1.02
C LEU A 130 -1.48 -17.18 2.15
N CYS A 131 -2.52 -16.36 1.99
CA CYS A 131 -3.60 -16.28 2.96
C CYS A 131 -4.38 -17.59 3.09
N TYR A 132 -4.47 -18.39 2.02
CA TYR A 132 -5.07 -19.72 2.09
C TYR A 132 -4.42 -20.59 3.18
N TYR A 133 -3.09 -20.61 3.29
CA TYR A 133 -2.37 -21.43 4.28
C TYR A 133 -2.36 -20.86 5.71
N ALA A 134 -2.88 -19.66 5.93
CA ALA A 134 -2.91 -19.04 7.25
C ALA A 134 -4.26 -19.21 7.97
N VAL A 135 -5.31 -19.68 7.26
CA VAL A 135 -6.69 -19.78 7.76
C VAL A 135 -7.20 -21.23 7.81
N VAL A 136 -6.47 -22.19 7.21
CA VAL A 136 -6.62 -23.65 7.45
C VAL A 136 -5.50 -24.15 8.35
#